data_AF-A0ABD3RSV1-F1
#
_entry.id   AF-A0ABD3RSV1-F1
#
_cell.length_a   1.000
_cell.length_b   1.000
_cell.length_c   1.000
_cell.angle_alpha   90.00
_cell.angle_beta   90.00
_cell.angle_gamma   90.00
#
_symmetry.space_group_name_H-M   'P 1'
#
loop_
_entity.id
_entity.type
_entity.pdbx_description
1 polymer ?
#
loop_
_entity_poly.entity_id
_entity_poly.type
_entity_poly.pdbx_seq_one_letter_code
_entity_poly.pdbx_strand_id
1 'polypeptide(L)'
;MVHPMASRLSSASFLAAMMIVIASSSTSAFVPPSSSVISSSRHHRNYGDASSVSSPSSSGRTRTNALPEFFPPDATMTTTTTMMQHSILASSFAAVDSTSSLSTYTSSASLISSSTDLLLSFSDQGRNLAGTFFQLSLLPYLLFLYFLSFRGNRTPDLGNFGFQYLLLFVLGTIPSGIITKGAYGLNLANVDWIHGGAEALLTITNVLIVLGFREAMTNRDYSKSGSKFGDAPKVLAGAAVLLFASACALGTKLGFGPHSPFLFGIGNLPEEFVLSLPFGTSSSVIFASSVTHTEPANALSIPTWAIHFSSVFEFVFAMDVIWRFAEATGNSKWKGLTWGMIPLHASGICACTHHFFYNPTSLQFVVELQAFFTLLGNITVAIAAYRIAISNGWTLRELNPLPRSRIGPEGIAIDELAMSPYVVSTSNESELQLAGKLLALTIACSYLLKYGELALDLPLSENGAAAAAIVFGIPSVTAYLYYKRGLEEGGEGLTLPNFGGGGGGGGEGGGGLSMADVKKFGVSGTVAYVLTELAFWAVAFPVASTALYRTTGHWPDVINDAGDRTAVLAFIFTGANIARLLVPLRLGAALALAPWVDENIINRAGKSGEQP
;
A
#
# COMPACT_ATOMS: atom_id res chain seq x y z
N MET A 1 -38.05 28.07 4.45
CA MET A 1 -37.28 27.19 3.55
C MET A 1 -36.09 26.67 4.34
N VAL A 2 -36.21 25.45 4.87
CA VAL A 2 -35.21 24.78 5.70
C VAL A 2 -34.57 23.71 4.82
N HIS A 3 -33.29 23.91 4.44
CA HIS A 3 -32.49 22.90 3.75
C HIS A 3 -31.89 21.92 4.78
N PRO A 4 -31.83 20.61 4.52
CA PRO A 4 -31.38 19.66 5.52
C PRO A 4 -29.85 19.70 5.65
N MET A 5 -29.40 20.14 6.83
CA MET A 5 -28.00 20.19 7.28
C MET A 5 -27.50 18.83 7.80
N ALA A 6 -28.01 17.72 7.25
CA ALA A 6 -27.82 16.37 7.78
C ALA A 6 -27.39 15.37 6.68
N SER A 7 -26.14 15.49 6.21
CA SER A 7 -25.43 14.39 5.53
C SER A 7 -23.92 14.59 5.37
N ARG A 8 -23.34 15.69 5.87
CA ARG A 8 -21.87 15.87 5.86
C ARG A 8 -21.24 15.16 7.05
N LEU A 9 -21.14 13.82 7.00
CA LEU A 9 -19.99 13.16 7.65
C LEU A 9 -18.75 13.72 6.95
N SER A 10 -18.18 14.76 7.54
CA SER A 10 -17.03 15.45 6.97
C SER A 10 -15.87 14.47 6.84
N SER A 11 -15.05 14.58 5.80
CA SER A 11 -13.80 13.81 5.67
C SER A 11 -12.92 13.91 6.92
N ALA A 12 -13.05 15.01 7.69
CA ALA A 12 -12.42 15.18 9.00
C ALA A 12 -12.95 14.23 10.09
N SER A 13 -14.23 13.84 10.06
CA SER A 13 -14.81 12.85 10.98
C SER A 13 -14.33 11.42 10.68
N PHE A 14 -14.14 11.09 9.39
CA PHE A 14 -13.54 9.82 8.97
C PHE A 14 -12.05 9.75 9.30
N LEU A 15 -11.29 10.81 9.01
CA LEU A 15 -9.88 10.95 9.41
C LEU A 15 -9.70 10.93 10.94
N ALA A 16 -10.58 11.59 11.70
CA ALA A 16 -10.53 11.58 13.16
C ALA A 16 -10.84 10.20 13.74
N ALA A 17 -11.84 9.50 13.20
CA ALA A 17 -12.14 8.12 13.58
C ALA A 17 -10.95 7.18 13.28
N MET A 18 -10.30 7.35 12.12
CA MET A 18 -9.08 6.61 11.75
C MET A 18 -7.89 6.91 12.66
N MET A 19 -7.65 8.19 12.99
CA MET A 19 -6.58 8.59 13.90
C MET A 19 -6.79 8.06 15.32
N ILE A 20 -8.04 7.92 15.79
CA ILE A 20 -8.37 7.31 17.09
C ILE A 20 -8.06 5.80 17.09
N VAL A 21 -8.36 5.08 16.00
CA VAL A 21 -8.01 3.66 15.85
C VAL A 21 -6.49 3.45 15.83
N ILE A 22 -5.75 4.36 15.18
CA ILE A 22 -4.27 4.34 15.09
C ILE A 22 -3.60 4.74 16.42
N ALA A 23 -4.13 5.74 17.13
CA ALA A 23 -3.60 6.17 18.43
C ALA A 23 -3.80 5.09 19.52
N SER A 24 -4.90 4.33 19.43
CA SER A 24 -5.19 3.21 20.33
C SER A 24 -4.26 2.01 20.11
N SER A 25 -3.62 1.91 18.95
CA SER A 25 -2.62 0.87 18.60
C SER A 25 -1.17 1.34 18.79
N SER A 26 -0.94 2.64 18.96
CA SER A 26 0.39 3.24 19.17
C SER A 26 0.81 3.32 20.65
N THR A 27 -0.15 3.31 21.58
CA THR A 27 0.10 3.44 23.02
C THR A 27 0.67 2.16 23.67
N SER A 28 0.64 1.02 22.99
CA SER A 28 1.28 -0.23 23.42
C SER A 28 2.74 -0.37 23.00
N ALA A 29 3.29 0.57 22.23
CA ALA A 29 4.66 0.50 21.67
C ALA A 29 5.76 1.06 22.60
N PHE A 30 5.42 1.52 23.81
CA PHE A 30 6.39 2.10 24.74
C PHE A 30 6.19 1.58 26.17
N VAL A 31 6.36 0.27 26.36
CA VAL A 31 6.63 -0.31 27.68
C VAL A 31 8.09 -0.76 27.69
N PRO A 32 9.01 -0.05 28.35
CA PRO A 32 10.37 -0.55 28.53
C PRO A 32 10.32 -1.80 29.44
N PRO A 33 11.19 -2.80 29.23
CA PRO A 33 11.19 -4.01 30.03
C PRO A 33 11.53 -3.65 31.48
N SER A 34 10.59 -3.83 32.40
CA SER A 34 10.84 -3.71 33.82
C SER A 34 11.81 -4.80 34.27
N SER A 35 12.91 -4.37 34.86
CA SER A 35 13.89 -5.18 35.57
C SER A 35 13.22 -6.13 36.56
N SER A 36 13.72 -7.36 36.61
CA SER A 36 13.34 -8.40 37.56
C SER A 36 13.60 -7.95 38.99
N VAL A 37 12.53 -7.58 39.69
CA VAL A 37 12.53 -7.39 41.14
C VAL A 37 12.46 -8.75 41.80
N ILE A 38 13.58 -9.15 42.38
CA ILE A 38 13.67 -10.18 43.41
C ILE A 38 12.81 -9.74 44.59
N SER A 39 11.81 -10.55 44.97
CA SER A 39 11.10 -10.41 46.24
C SER A 39 10.69 -11.78 46.78
N SER A 40 11.29 -12.11 47.91
CA SER A 40 11.07 -13.27 48.76
C SER A 40 9.73 -13.25 49.50
N SER A 41 9.07 -14.40 49.64
CA SER A 41 8.09 -14.70 50.70
C SER A 41 7.80 -16.22 50.73
N ARG A 42 8.63 -17.02 51.41
CA ARG A 42 8.39 -17.65 52.73
C ARG A 42 7.04 -18.36 52.95
N HIS A 43 7.17 -19.70 53.01
CA HIS A 43 6.48 -20.69 53.86
C HIS A 43 4.95 -20.78 53.91
N HIS A 44 4.43 -21.94 53.47
CA HIS A 44 3.82 -22.89 54.41
C HIS A 44 4.02 -24.34 53.94
N ARG A 45 4.37 -25.20 54.90
CA ARG A 45 4.67 -26.64 54.79
C ARG A 45 3.40 -27.48 54.63
N ASN A 46 3.46 -28.66 53.99
CA ASN A 46 3.59 -29.95 54.70
C ASN A 46 3.38 -31.21 53.83
N TYR A 47 4.31 -32.16 54.03
CA TYR A 47 4.25 -33.63 54.02
C TYR A 47 3.84 -34.47 52.79
N GLY A 48 4.72 -35.43 52.48
CA GLY A 48 4.34 -36.74 51.93
C GLY A 48 5.38 -37.40 51.01
N ASP A 49 6.35 -38.11 51.62
CA ASP A 49 7.03 -39.35 51.17
C ASP A 49 7.61 -39.45 49.73
N ALA A 50 8.94 -39.51 49.59
CA ALA A 50 9.74 -40.76 49.52
C ALA A 50 9.35 -41.62 48.29
N SER A 51 10.19 -41.90 47.29
CA SER A 51 11.59 -42.36 47.35
C SER A 51 12.05 -42.66 45.90
N SER A 52 13.35 -42.45 45.64
CA SER A 52 14.32 -43.31 44.90
C SER A 52 13.91 -44.03 43.59
N VAL A 53 14.72 -44.27 42.55
CA VAL A 53 16.16 -44.14 42.28
C VAL A 53 16.35 -44.68 40.84
N SER A 54 17.29 -44.08 40.10
CA SER A 54 18.13 -44.62 39.01
C SER A 54 17.58 -45.47 37.84
N SER A 55 17.91 -45.00 36.64
CA SER A 55 18.25 -45.81 35.44
C SER A 55 19.38 -46.83 35.74
N PRO A 56 19.59 -47.87 34.91
CA PRO A 56 20.48 -47.67 33.77
C PRO A 56 20.18 -48.52 32.52
N SER A 57 20.87 -48.11 31.45
CA SER A 57 21.10 -48.72 30.14
C SER A 57 21.53 -50.18 30.13
N SER A 58 21.17 -50.93 29.07
CA SER A 58 22.13 -51.79 28.36
C SER A 58 21.64 -52.24 26.98
N SER A 59 22.56 -52.14 26.03
CA SER A 59 22.59 -52.59 24.63
C SER A 59 22.62 -54.12 24.42
N GLY A 60 22.18 -54.59 23.24
CA GLY A 60 22.54 -55.89 22.64
C GLY A 60 21.51 -56.34 21.59
N ARG A 61 21.68 -56.13 20.28
CA ARG A 61 22.52 -56.85 19.28
C ARG A 61 21.83 -58.10 18.66
N THR A 62 21.60 -57.98 17.34
CA THR A 62 21.67 -58.97 16.23
C THR A 62 20.54 -59.97 15.85
N ARG A 63 20.15 -59.83 14.56
CA ARG A 63 20.18 -60.80 13.42
C ARG A 63 18.94 -61.66 13.01
N THR A 64 18.40 -61.26 11.86
CA THR A 64 18.24 -61.98 10.55
C THR A 64 17.15 -63.03 10.27
N ASN A 65 16.54 -62.82 9.09
CA ASN A 65 16.10 -63.73 8.00
C ASN A 65 14.75 -64.47 8.10
N ALA A 66 13.82 -64.17 7.17
CA ALA A 66 13.57 -64.99 5.95
C ALA A 66 12.16 -64.73 5.32
N LEU A 67 12.15 -64.53 3.99
CA LEU A 67 11.03 -64.69 3.03
C LEU A 67 11.01 -66.17 2.52
N PRO A 68 10.02 -66.74 1.78
CA PRO A 68 9.45 -66.19 0.50
C PRO A 68 8.01 -66.56 0.03
N GLU A 69 7.58 -65.82 -1.01
CA GLU A 69 6.74 -66.09 -2.22
C GLU A 69 5.53 -67.06 -2.25
N PHE A 70 4.40 -66.63 -2.88
CA PHE A 70 3.94 -67.00 -4.24
C PHE A 70 2.56 -66.38 -4.64
N PHE A 71 2.37 -66.10 -5.94
CA PHE A 71 1.26 -65.44 -6.68
C PHE A 71 0.21 -66.48 -7.27
N PRO A 72 -0.74 -66.15 -8.19
CA PRO A 72 -2.18 -65.73 -8.13
C PRO A 72 -3.09 -66.75 -8.90
N PRO A 73 -4.15 -66.48 -9.74
CA PRO A 73 -4.97 -65.28 -10.10
C PRO A 73 -6.50 -65.51 -10.29
N ASP A 74 -7.15 -64.55 -10.99
CA ASP A 74 -8.45 -64.53 -11.72
C ASP A 74 -9.68 -63.97 -10.97
N ALA A 75 -10.64 -63.27 -11.58
CA ALA A 75 -10.82 -62.55 -12.84
C ALA A 75 -12.23 -61.89 -12.81
N THR A 76 -12.50 -60.99 -13.77
CA THR A 76 -13.81 -60.59 -14.35
C THR A 76 -14.51 -59.28 -13.95
N MET A 77 -14.87 -58.57 -15.03
CA MET A 77 -15.61 -57.31 -15.22
C MET A 77 -17.08 -57.41 -14.80
N THR A 78 -17.81 -56.29 -14.62
CA THR A 78 -18.85 -55.79 -15.57
C THR A 78 -19.37 -54.39 -15.19
N THR A 79 -19.62 -53.60 -16.23
CA THR A 79 -20.21 -52.26 -16.43
C THR A 79 -21.64 -52.06 -15.89
N THR A 80 -22.08 -50.81 -15.59
CA THR A 80 -23.39 -50.19 -16.00
C THR A 80 -23.50 -48.68 -15.64
N THR A 81 -23.45 -47.83 -16.68
CA THR A 81 -24.36 -46.74 -17.15
C THR A 81 -25.31 -45.94 -16.21
N THR A 82 -25.09 -44.61 -16.18
CA THR A 82 -25.99 -43.42 -16.34
C THR A 82 -27.42 -43.38 -15.76
N MET A 83 -27.78 -42.28 -15.04
CA MET A 83 -28.91 -41.38 -15.38
C MET A 83 -29.04 -40.11 -14.50
N MET A 84 -29.34 -39.00 -15.17
CA MET A 84 -29.72 -37.68 -14.65
C MET A 84 -31.10 -37.68 -13.97
N GLN A 85 -31.32 -36.80 -12.98
CA GLN A 85 -32.62 -36.10 -12.87
C GLN A 85 -32.54 -34.78 -12.07
N HIS A 86 -33.03 -33.72 -12.71
CA HIS A 86 -33.39 -32.40 -12.16
C HIS A 86 -34.65 -32.45 -11.30
N SER A 87 -34.76 -31.61 -10.25
CA SER A 87 -35.93 -30.74 -9.89
C SER A 87 -35.76 -30.15 -8.46
N ILE A 88 -35.68 -28.82 -8.32
CA ILE A 88 -36.74 -27.83 -8.00
C ILE A 88 -37.13 -27.73 -6.50
N LEU A 89 -36.90 -26.53 -5.96
CA LEU A 89 -37.51 -25.80 -4.82
C LEU A 89 -38.33 -26.57 -3.76
N ALA A 90 -37.98 -26.36 -2.49
CA ALA A 90 -38.93 -25.99 -1.44
C ALA A 90 -38.23 -25.38 -0.21
N SER A 91 -38.42 -24.07 -0.05
CA SER A 91 -38.25 -23.33 1.21
C SER A 91 -39.16 -23.88 2.30
N SER A 92 -38.64 -24.04 3.52
CA SER A 92 -39.45 -24.07 4.74
C SER A 92 -38.69 -23.41 5.90
N PHE A 93 -39.43 -22.58 6.61
CA PHE A 93 -39.04 -21.73 7.72
C PHE A 93 -39.48 -22.41 9.03
N ALA A 94 -38.81 -22.02 10.13
CA ALA A 94 -39.15 -22.22 11.55
C ALA A 94 -38.83 -23.56 12.22
N ALA A 95 -37.91 -23.50 13.21
CA ALA A 95 -38.32 -23.51 14.62
C ALA A 95 -37.18 -22.93 15.49
N VAL A 96 -37.53 -21.86 16.22
CA VAL A 96 -36.76 -21.32 17.34
C VAL A 96 -37.04 -22.22 18.53
N ASP A 97 -36.00 -22.75 19.18
CA ASP A 97 -36.12 -23.27 20.53
C ASP A 97 -35.11 -22.60 21.45
N SER A 98 -35.60 -22.18 22.61
CA SER A 98 -34.95 -21.29 23.56
C SER A 98 -34.47 -22.11 24.75
N THR A 99 -33.17 -22.37 24.82
CA THR A 99 -32.51 -22.74 26.08
C THR A 99 -31.22 -21.95 26.24
N SER A 100 -31.36 -20.78 26.85
CA SER A 100 -30.27 -19.99 27.40
C SER A 100 -29.80 -20.61 28.71
N SER A 101 -28.49 -20.88 28.85
CA SER A 101 -27.67 -20.62 30.06
C SER A 101 -26.36 -21.42 30.12
N LEU A 102 -25.47 -21.34 29.11
CA LEU A 102 -24.04 -21.66 29.33
C LEU A 102 -23.10 -21.19 28.19
N SER A 103 -22.94 -19.88 27.96
CA SER A 103 -22.01 -19.42 26.90
C SER A 103 -21.42 -18.01 27.08
N THR A 104 -21.23 -17.54 28.32
CA THR A 104 -20.69 -16.19 28.57
C THR A 104 -19.19 -16.16 28.95
N TYR A 105 -18.48 -17.29 29.01
CA TYR A 105 -17.06 -17.32 29.40
C TYR A 105 -16.07 -17.66 28.27
N THR A 106 -16.53 -17.94 27.06
CA THR A 106 -15.65 -18.29 25.92
C THR A 106 -15.31 -17.12 24.99
N SER A 107 -16.00 -15.98 25.07
CA SER A 107 -15.79 -14.85 24.16
C SER A 107 -14.56 -13.98 24.50
N SER A 108 -14.14 -13.94 25.75
CA SER A 108 -12.97 -13.16 26.20
C SER A 108 -11.64 -13.86 25.87
N ALA A 109 -11.61 -15.19 25.92
CA ALA A 109 -10.41 -15.97 25.56
C ALA A 109 -10.11 -15.94 24.03
N SER A 110 -11.15 -15.94 23.18
CA SER A 110 -10.99 -15.84 21.73
C SER A 110 -10.56 -14.44 21.26
N LEU A 111 -11.02 -13.39 21.96
CA LEU A 111 -10.59 -12.01 21.69
C LEU A 111 -9.13 -11.77 22.11
N ILE A 112 -8.68 -12.35 23.23
CA ILE A 112 -7.30 -12.20 23.71
C ILE A 112 -6.33 -13.00 22.83
N SER A 113 -6.66 -14.23 22.42
CA SER A 113 -5.83 -15.02 21.48
C SER A 113 -5.72 -14.34 20.11
N SER A 114 -6.84 -13.82 19.59
CA SER A 114 -6.86 -13.02 18.35
C SER A 114 -6.01 -11.76 18.47
N SER A 115 -5.99 -11.10 19.63
CA SER A 115 -5.20 -9.88 19.85
C SER A 115 -3.69 -10.17 19.92
N THR A 116 -3.29 -11.29 20.53
CA THR A 116 -1.90 -11.73 20.59
C THR A 116 -1.38 -12.19 19.22
N ASP A 117 -2.22 -12.87 18.42
CA ASP A 117 -1.87 -13.28 17.06
C ASP A 117 -1.81 -12.08 16.08
N LEU A 118 -2.68 -11.08 16.28
CA LEU A 118 -2.63 -9.79 15.56
C LEU A 118 -1.31 -9.07 15.85
N LEU A 119 -0.94 -8.93 17.12
CA LEU A 119 0.28 -8.25 17.57
C LEU A 119 1.55 -8.99 17.12
N LEU A 120 1.54 -10.34 17.12
CA LEU A 120 2.62 -11.17 16.59
C LEU A 120 2.78 -11.03 15.08
N SER A 121 1.69 -10.99 14.31
CA SER A 121 1.72 -10.80 12.85
C SER A 121 2.16 -9.39 12.45
N PHE A 122 1.68 -8.35 13.15
CA PHE A 122 2.16 -6.98 12.96
C PHE A 122 3.65 -6.84 13.30
N SER A 123 4.09 -7.56 14.35
CA SER A 123 5.50 -7.64 14.72
C SER A 123 6.31 -8.36 13.65
N ASP A 124 5.82 -9.45 13.05
CA ASP A 124 6.53 -10.27 12.06
C ASP A 124 6.67 -9.56 10.69
N GLN A 125 5.66 -8.81 10.25
CA GLN A 125 5.77 -7.93 9.08
C GLN A 125 6.81 -6.82 9.31
N GLY A 126 6.96 -6.34 10.55
CA GLY A 126 8.00 -5.37 10.93
C GLY A 126 9.43 -5.94 11.03
N ARG A 127 9.65 -7.25 10.79
CA ARG A 127 10.99 -7.87 10.89
C ARG A 127 11.76 -7.88 9.58
N ASN A 128 11.09 -7.66 8.44
CA ASN A 128 11.74 -7.57 7.13
C ASN A 128 11.67 -6.14 6.56
N LEU A 129 12.53 -5.87 5.58
CA LEU A 129 12.70 -4.53 5.02
C LEU A 129 11.42 -4.02 4.33
N ALA A 130 10.71 -4.90 3.61
CA ALA A 130 9.48 -4.57 2.92
C ALA A 130 8.38 -4.08 3.88
N GLY A 131 8.09 -4.83 4.96
CA GLY A 131 7.07 -4.42 5.91
C GLY A 131 7.42 -3.14 6.66
N THR A 132 8.70 -2.87 6.91
CA THR A 132 9.17 -1.58 7.47
C THR A 132 8.82 -0.43 6.53
N PHE A 133 9.12 -0.55 5.23
CA PHE A 133 8.80 0.51 4.27
C PHE A 133 7.29 0.70 4.09
N PHE A 134 6.50 -0.38 4.05
CA PHE A 134 5.03 -0.26 4.00
C PHE A 134 4.46 0.45 5.23
N GLN A 135 4.93 0.12 6.43
CA GLN A 135 4.51 0.81 7.66
C GLN A 135 4.88 2.28 7.65
N LEU A 136 6.13 2.60 7.28
CA LEU A 136 6.60 3.98 7.18
C LEU A 136 5.87 4.78 6.10
N SER A 137 5.34 4.12 5.07
CA SER A 137 4.62 4.76 3.97
C SER A 137 3.25 5.34 4.38
N LEU A 138 2.70 4.91 5.52
CA LEU A 138 1.40 5.37 6.00
C LEU A 138 1.41 6.86 6.37
N LEU A 139 2.42 7.32 7.12
CA LEU A 139 2.53 8.72 7.53
C LEU A 139 2.56 9.70 6.34
N PRO A 140 3.42 9.53 5.32
CA PRO A 140 3.40 10.42 4.17
C PRO A 140 2.09 10.28 3.38
N TYR A 141 1.44 9.11 3.36
CA TYR A 141 0.12 8.98 2.73
C TYR A 141 -0.97 9.78 3.45
N LEU A 142 -0.98 9.76 4.78
CA LEU A 142 -1.91 10.58 5.57
C LEU A 142 -1.65 12.07 5.36
N LEU A 143 -0.38 12.47 5.24
CA LEU A 143 0.00 13.84 4.90
C LEU A 143 -0.47 14.24 3.50
N PHE A 144 -0.35 13.34 2.53
CA PHE A 144 -0.91 13.50 1.19
C PHE A 144 -2.43 13.74 1.24
N LEU A 145 -3.19 12.87 1.92
CA LEU A 145 -4.64 13.03 2.06
C LEU A 145 -5.02 14.34 2.73
N TYR A 146 -4.29 14.73 3.78
CA TYR A 146 -4.50 15.99 4.49
C TYR A 146 -4.34 17.20 3.56
N PHE A 147 -3.21 17.30 2.87
CA PHE A 147 -2.96 18.42 1.97
C PHE A 147 -3.87 18.40 0.74
N LEU A 148 -4.13 17.22 0.16
CA LEU A 148 -5.01 17.09 -1.00
C LEU A 148 -6.45 17.53 -0.68
N SER A 149 -6.91 17.20 0.53
CA SER A 149 -8.25 17.56 1.04
C SER A 149 -8.42 19.03 1.41
N PHE A 150 -7.38 19.85 1.28
CA PHE A 150 -7.52 21.28 1.45
C PHE A 150 -8.55 21.85 0.46
N ARG A 151 -9.58 22.52 0.98
CA ARG A 151 -10.73 23.00 0.19
C ARG A 151 -10.35 23.87 -1.01
N GLY A 152 -9.28 24.67 -0.89
CA GLY A 152 -8.78 25.51 -1.99
C GLY A 152 -8.24 24.70 -3.17
N ASN A 153 -7.89 23.43 -2.98
CA ASN A 153 -7.44 22.56 -4.08
C ASN A 153 -8.55 22.21 -5.05
N ARG A 154 -9.82 22.32 -4.62
CA ARG A 154 -10.97 21.93 -5.43
C ARG A 154 -10.81 20.48 -5.91
N THR A 155 -10.35 19.60 -5.02
CA THR A 155 -10.26 18.18 -5.34
C THR A 155 -11.68 17.61 -5.43
N PRO A 156 -12.07 16.95 -6.53
CA PRO A 156 -13.41 16.40 -6.69
C PRO A 156 -13.75 15.41 -5.57
N ASP A 157 -14.96 15.51 -4.99
CA ASP A 157 -15.32 14.75 -3.79
C ASP A 157 -15.17 13.24 -3.96
N LEU A 158 -15.60 12.71 -5.12
CA LEU A 158 -15.49 11.29 -5.43
C LEU A 158 -14.03 10.85 -5.60
N GLY A 159 -13.20 11.70 -6.21
CA GLY A 159 -11.78 11.40 -6.41
C GLY A 159 -11.00 11.46 -5.09
N ASN A 160 -11.32 12.43 -4.23
CA ASN A 160 -10.77 12.51 -2.88
C ASN A 160 -11.20 11.31 -2.02
N PHE A 161 -12.47 10.90 -2.12
CA PHE A 161 -12.95 9.67 -1.49
C PHE A 161 -12.21 8.44 -2.00
N GLY A 162 -11.92 8.34 -3.30
CA GLY A 162 -11.10 7.26 -3.86
C GLY A 162 -9.73 7.17 -3.19
N PHE A 163 -9.00 8.28 -3.09
CA PHE A 163 -7.73 8.29 -2.35
C PHE A 163 -7.92 7.89 -0.87
N GLN A 164 -8.96 8.35 -0.18
CA GLN A 164 -9.23 7.93 1.20
C GLN A 164 -9.57 6.43 1.30
N TYR A 165 -10.27 5.89 0.31
CA TYR A 165 -10.69 4.49 0.24
C TYR A 165 -9.48 3.54 0.15
N LEU A 166 -8.33 3.99 -0.37
CA LEU A 166 -7.08 3.20 -0.36
C LEU A 166 -6.69 2.74 1.06
N LEU A 167 -7.03 3.50 2.10
CA LEU A 167 -6.78 3.08 3.47
C LEU A 167 -7.51 1.79 3.83
N LEU A 168 -8.67 1.51 3.22
CA LEU A 168 -9.40 0.26 3.41
C LEU A 168 -8.71 -0.92 2.72
N PHE A 169 -8.00 -0.70 1.61
CA PHE A 169 -7.10 -1.70 1.03
C PHE A 169 -5.95 -2.04 2.00
N VAL A 170 -5.29 -1.02 2.56
CA VAL A 170 -4.22 -1.22 3.55
C VAL A 170 -4.74 -1.95 4.80
N LEU A 171 -5.91 -1.56 5.30
CA LEU A 171 -6.54 -2.22 6.46
C LEU A 171 -7.02 -3.64 6.14
N GLY A 172 -7.42 -3.90 4.89
CA GLY A 172 -7.88 -5.20 4.43
C GLY A 172 -6.74 -6.21 4.24
N THR A 173 -5.58 -5.76 3.78
CA THR A 173 -4.41 -6.65 3.56
C THR A 173 -3.80 -7.20 4.85
N ILE A 174 -3.95 -6.49 5.98
CA ILE A 174 -3.50 -6.93 7.31
C ILE A 174 -4.19 -8.24 7.76
N PRO A 175 -5.53 -8.29 7.94
CA PRO A 175 -6.22 -9.51 8.33
C PRO A 175 -6.05 -10.61 7.27
N SER A 176 -5.97 -10.28 5.98
CA SER A 176 -5.66 -11.27 4.95
C SER A 176 -4.29 -11.89 5.13
N GLY A 177 -3.26 -11.09 5.45
CA GLY A 177 -1.93 -11.59 5.82
C GLY A 177 -1.99 -12.52 7.04
N ILE A 178 -2.73 -12.13 8.08
CA ILE A 178 -2.92 -12.95 9.29
C ILE A 178 -3.60 -14.27 8.96
N ILE A 179 -4.69 -14.24 8.18
CA ILE A 179 -5.46 -15.44 7.80
C ILE A 179 -4.59 -16.36 6.96
N THR A 180 -3.91 -15.84 5.95
CA THR A 180 -3.09 -16.66 5.04
C THR A 180 -1.91 -17.30 5.76
N LYS A 181 -1.25 -16.55 6.64
CA LYS A 181 -0.15 -17.06 7.44
C LYS A 181 -0.63 -18.07 8.49
N GLY A 182 -1.73 -17.77 9.19
CA GLY A 182 -2.27 -18.62 10.25
C GLY A 182 -2.93 -19.90 9.75
N ALA A 183 -3.69 -19.83 8.66
CA ALA A 183 -4.43 -20.98 8.13
C ALA A 183 -3.59 -21.85 7.18
N TYR A 184 -2.68 -21.26 6.40
CA TYR A 184 -1.95 -21.98 5.34
C TYR A 184 -0.42 -21.93 5.50
N GLY A 185 0.13 -21.11 6.40
CA GLY A 185 1.58 -20.93 6.54
C GLY A 185 2.23 -20.12 5.40
N LEU A 186 1.44 -19.65 4.44
CA LEU A 186 1.87 -18.98 3.21
C LEU A 186 1.73 -17.46 3.31
N ASN A 187 2.45 -16.76 2.44
CA ASN A 187 2.31 -15.31 2.26
C ASN A 187 1.01 -15.01 1.52
N LEU A 188 0.42 -13.83 1.75
CA LEU A 188 -0.83 -13.40 1.09
C LEU A 188 -0.79 -13.58 -0.44
N ALA A 189 0.31 -13.17 -1.07
CA ALA A 189 0.55 -13.28 -2.51
C ALA A 189 0.45 -14.72 -3.08
N ASN A 190 0.54 -15.75 -2.24
CA ASN A 190 0.45 -17.17 -2.61
C ASN A 190 -0.92 -17.79 -2.32
N VAL A 191 -1.92 -16.98 -1.93
CA VAL A 191 -3.28 -17.45 -1.65
C VAL A 191 -4.28 -16.69 -2.51
N ASP A 192 -4.59 -17.24 -3.69
CA ASP A 192 -5.19 -16.49 -4.78
C ASP A 192 -6.56 -15.86 -4.44
N TRP A 193 -7.49 -16.62 -3.85
CA TRP A 193 -8.84 -16.10 -3.57
C TRP A 193 -8.89 -14.90 -2.62
N ILE A 194 -8.00 -14.85 -1.62
CA ILE A 194 -7.96 -13.74 -0.66
C ILE A 194 -7.01 -12.64 -1.12
N HIS A 195 -5.96 -12.99 -1.87
CA HIS A 195 -5.09 -12.04 -2.56
C HIS A 195 -5.86 -11.21 -3.59
N GLY A 196 -6.52 -11.87 -4.54
CA GLY A 196 -7.36 -11.22 -5.53
C GLY A 196 -8.49 -10.40 -4.89
N GLY A 197 -9.09 -10.90 -3.81
CA GLY A 197 -10.07 -10.14 -3.04
C GLY A 197 -9.51 -8.85 -2.43
N ALA A 198 -8.27 -8.87 -1.92
CA ALA A 198 -7.63 -7.71 -1.35
C ALA A 198 -7.29 -6.69 -2.44
N GLU A 199 -6.64 -7.13 -3.51
CA GLU A 199 -6.25 -6.28 -4.64
C GLU A 199 -7.47 -5.66 -5.36
N ALA A 200 -8.66 -6.28 -5.30
CA ALA A 200 -9.89 -5.70 -5.84
C ALA A 200 -10.23 -4.34 -5.20
N LEU A 201 -9.87 -4.12 -3.93
CA LEU A 201 -10.06 -2.84 -3.24
C LEU A 201 -9.19 -1.73 -3.87
N LEU A 202 -8.04 -2.09 -4.42
CA LEU A 202 -7.15 -1.18 -5.13
C LEU A 202 -7.71 -0.81 -6.51
N THR A 203 -8.24 -1.77 -7.27
CA THR A 203 -9.01 -1.49 -8.50
C THR A 203 -10.17 -0.51 -8.23
N ILE A 204 -10.96 -0.75 -7.17
CA ILE A 204 -12.08 0.15 -6.81
C ILE A 204 -11.55 1.55 -6.48
N THR A 205 -10.43 1.66 -5.76
CA THR A 205 -9.76 2.94 -5.48
C THR A 205 -9.50 3.72 -6.77
N ASN A 206 -8.86 3.09 -7.75
CA ASN A 206 -8.47 3.75 -8.99
C ASN A 206 -9.69 4.18 -9.82
N VAL A 207 -10.72 3.33 -9.90
CA VAL A 207 -11.99 3.67 -10.57
C VAL A 207 -12.65 4.89 -9.94
N LEU A 208 -12.70 4.99 -8.60
CA LEU A 208 -13.26 6.15 -7.90
C LEU A 208 -12.47 7.44 -8.21
N ILE A 209 -11.14 7.36 -8.22
CA ILE A 209 -10.26 8.48 -8.60
C ILE A 209 -10.56 8.93 -10.03
N VAL A 210 -10.54 8.00 -10.98
CA VAL A 210 -10.81 8.26 -12.39
C VAL A 210 -12.18 8.91 -12.59
N LEU A 211 -13.24 8.31 -12.05
CA LEU A 211 -14.60 8.80 -12.21
C LEU A 211 -14.74 10.21 -11.62
N GLY A 212 -14.19 10.45 -10.43
CA GLY A 212 -14.28 11.74 -9.76
C GLY A 212 -13.59 12.87 -10.53
N PHE A 213 -12.33 12.68 -10.93
CA PHE A 213 -11.59 13.70 -11.67
C PHE A 213 -12.13 13.89 -13.09
N ARG A 214 -12.48 12.80 -13.78
CA ARG A 214 -13.03 12.89 -15.13
C ARG A 214 -14.37 13.61 -15.14
N GLU A 215 -15.23 13.35 -14.17
CA GLU A 215 -16.52 14.01 -14.09
C GLU A 215 -16.36 15.52 -13.87
N ALA A 216 -15.50 15.93 -12.95
CA ALA A 216 -15.24 17.34 -12.70
C ALA A 216 -14.80 18.11 -13.96
N MET A 217 -14.10 17.45 -14.89
CA MET A 217 -13.65 18.06 -16.14
C MET A 217 -14.66 18.01 -17.30
N THR A 218 -15.69 17.19 -17.21
CA THR A 218 -16.61 16.93 -18.34
C THR A 218 -18.06 17.32 -18.04
N ASN A 219 -18.44 17.40 -16.78
CA ASN A 219 -19.79 17.78 -16.34
C ASN A 219 -19.87 19.30 -16.10
N ARG A 220 -20.61 20.01 -16.96
CA ARG A 220 -20.83 21.47 -16.87
C ARG A 220 -21.54 21.91 -15.60
N ASP A 221 -22.39 21.04 -15.06
CA ASP A 221 -23.21 21.36 -13.90
C ASP A 221 -22.60 20.85 -12.59
N TYR A 222 -21.40 20.27 -12.62
CA TYR A 222 -20.75 19.68 -11.44
C TYR A 222 -20.72 20.63 -10.23
N SER A 223 -20.33 21.89 -10.45
CA SER A 223 -20.26 22.91 -9.38
C SER A 223 -21.64 23.37 -8.87
N LYS A 224 -22.73 23.09 -9.60
CA LYS A 224 -24.10 23.49 -9.24
C LYS A 224 -24.92 22.35 -8.64
N SER A 225 -24.86 21.17 -9.23
CA SER A 225 -25.69 20.00 -8.87
C SER A 225 -24.90 18.88 -8.18
N GLY A 226 -23.57 19.00 -8.08
CA GLY A 226 -22.71 17.95 -7.55
C GLY A 226 -22.46 16.83 -8.56
N SER A 227 -22.04 15.67 -8.06
CA SER A 227 -21.75 14.51 -8.91
C SER A 227 -23.01 13.90 -9.52
N LYS A 228 -23.00 13.67 -10.84
CA LYS A 228 -24.00 12.92 -11.63
C LYS A 228 -24.16 11.48 -11.15
N PHE A 229 -23.15 10.94 -10.46
CA PHE A 229 -23.18 9.59 -9.90
C PHE A 229 -23.81 9.53 -8.50
N GLY A 230 -24.05 10.69 -7.86
CA GLY A 230 -24.50 10.75 -6.47
C GLY A 230 -23.60 9.95 -5.53
N ASP A 231 -24.20 9.20 -4.61
CA ASP A 231 -23.46 8.36 -3.66
C ASP A 231 -23.31 6.90 -4.10
N ALA A 232 -23.85 6.51 -5.26
CA ALA A 232 -23.85 5.11 -5.71
C ALA A 232 -22.44 4.48 -5.78
N PRO A 233 -21.40 5.14 -6.32
CA PRO A 233 -20.05 4.57 -6.31
C PRO A 233 -19.49 4.32 -4.91
N LYS A 234 -19.78 5.21 -3.95
CA LYS A 234 -19.34 5.07 -2.56
C LYS A 234 -20.04 3.90 -1.86
N VAL A 235 -21.34 3.74 -2.11
CA VAL A 235 -22.13 2.61 -1.58
C VAL A 235 -21.60 1.29 -2.13
N LEU A 236 -21.32 1.21 -3.43
CA LEU A 236 -20.75 0.00 -4.04
C LEU A 236 -19.36 -0.31 -3.49
N ALA A 237 -18.52 0.71 -3.31
CA ALA A 237 -17.20 0.55 -2.70
C ALA A 237 -17.29 0.04 -1.25
N GLY A 238 -18.25 0.54 -0.46
CA GLY A 238 -18.52 0.04 0.89
C GLY A 238 -19.02 -1.41 0.90
N ALA A 239 -19.91 -1.76 -0.03
CA ALA A 239 -20.40 -3.14 -0.18
C ALA A 239 -19.26 -4.11 -0.53
N ALA A 240 -18.30 -3.70 -1.37
CA ALA A 240 -17.14 -4.51 -1.70
C ALA A 240 -16.25 -4.80 -0.47
N VAL A 241 -16.06 -3.82 0.43
CA VAL A 241 -15.31 -4.02 1.69
C VAL A 241 -16.03 -5.02 2.59
N LEU A 242 -17.36 -4.90 2.72
CA LEU A 242 -18.15 -5.83 3.52
C LEU A 242 -18.11 -7.26 2.95
N LEU A 243 -18.18 -7.39 1.62
CA LEU A 243 -18.04 -8.68 0.94
C LEU A 243 -16.67 -9.29 1.19
N PHE A 244 -15.60 -8.50 1.06
CA PHE A 244 -14.24 -8.93 1.30
C PHE A 244 -14.01 -9.32 2.77
N ALA A 245 -14.50 -8.53 3.72
CA ALA A 245 -14.42 -8.84 5.14
C ALA A 245 -15.17 -10.15 5.48
N SER A 246 -16.33 -10.37 4.84
CA SER A 246 -17.09 -11.62 4.98
C SER A 246 -16.32 -12.82 4.41
N ALA A 247 -15.67 -12.65 3.26
CA ALA A 247 -14.81 -13.66 2.66
C ALA A 247 -13.61 -13.99 3.58
N CYS A 248 -12.98 -12.98 4.18
CA CYS A 248 -11.92 -13.19 5.17
C CYS A 248 -12.43 -13.97 6.40
N ALA A 249 -13.61 -13.64 6.92
CA ALA A 249 -14.16 -14.26 8.13
C ALA A 249 -14.65 -15.71 7.93
N LEU A 250 -15.15 -16.04 6.73
CA LEU A 250 -15.83 -17.30 6.46
C LEU A 250 -15.10 -18.21 5.46
N GLY A 251 -14.19 -17.69 4.63
CA GLY A 251 -13.61 -18.42 3.51
C GLY A 251 -12.92 -19.72 3.91
N THR A 252 -12.09 -19.70 4.96
CA THR A 252 -11.42 -20.90 5.48
C THR A 252 -12.42 -21.94 6.00
N LYS A 253 -13.54 -21.51 6.58
CA LYS A 253 -14.61 -22.40 7.08
C LYS A 253 -15.47 -22.96 5.97
N LEU A 254 -15.54 -22.28 4.84
CA LEU A 254 -16.26 -22.70 3.63
C LEU A 254 -15.41 -23.63 2.74
N GLY A 255 -14.20 -24.00 3.17
CA GLY A 255 -13.34 -24.97 2.48
C GLY A 255 -12.42 -24.36 1.41
N PHE A 256 -12.25 -23.04 1.37
CA PHE A 256 -11.24 -22.44 0.50
C PHE A 256 -9.83 -22.84 0.98
N GLY A 257 -9.04 -23.39 0.07
CA GLY A 257 -7.63 -23.74 0.28
C GLY A 257 -6.67 -22.64 -0.21
N PRO A 258 -5.36 -22.85 -0.07
CA PRO A 258 -4.35 -21.89 -0.53
C PRO A 258 -4.40 -21.64 -2.05
N HIS A 259 -4.65 -22.69 -2.83
CA HIS A 259 -4.72 -22.62 -4.31
C HIS A 259 -6.17 -22.50 -4.83
N SER A 260 -7.14 -22.19 -3.96
CA SER A 260 -8.50 -21.93 -4.44
C SER A 260 -8.50 -20.65 -5.28
N PRO A 261 -8.99 -20.69 -6.53
CA PRO A 261 -8.90 -19.56 -7.42
C PRO A 261 -9.89 -18.46 -7.01
N PHE A 262 -9.47 -17.20 -7.16
CA PHE A 262 -10.35 -16.06 -6.93
C PHE A 262 -11.58 -16.09 -7.84
N LEU A 263 -12.75 -15.78 -7.27
CA LEU A 263 -14.06 -15.90 -7.94
C LEU A 263 -14.28 -17.26 -8.61
N PHE A 264 -13.82 -18.34 -7.97
CA PHE A 264 -13.88 -19.71 -8.47
C PHE A 264 -13.18 -19.90 -9.83
N GLY A 265 -12.24 -19.02 -10.16
CA GLY A 265 -11.48 -19.09 -11.41
C GLY A 265 -12.34 -18.80 -12.64
N ILE A 266 -13.39 -17.98 -12.52
CA ILE A 266 -14.20 -17.59 -13.67
C ILE A 266 -13.32 -17.05 -14.80
N GLY A 267 -13.42 -17.66 -15.99
CA GLY A 267 -12.59 -17.33 -17.14
C GLY A 267 -11.29 -18.16 -17.26
N ASN A 268 -10.91 -18.95 -16.26
CA ASN A 268 -9.81 -19.91 -16.42
C ASN A 268 -10.17 -20.93 -17.53
N LEU A 269 -9.20 -21.25 -18.36
CA LEU A 269 -9.32 -22.25 -19.41
C LEU A 269 -9.05 -23.63 -18.83
N PRO A 270 -9.73 -24.69 -19.30
CA PRO A 270 -9.39 -26.05 -18.94
C PRO A 270 -7.96 -26.40 -19.35
N GLU A 271 -7.27 -27.18 -18.53
CA GLU A 271 -5.86 -27.54 -18.75
C GLU A 271 -5.64 -28.20 -20.13
N GLU A 272 -6.55 -29.07 -20.56
CA GLU A 272 -6.50 -29.71 -21.87
C GLU A 272 -6.57 -28.70 -23.02
N PHE A 273 -7.32 -27.62 -22.84
CA PHE A 273 -7.40 -26.55 -23.84
C PHE A 273 -6.12 -25.72 -23.83
N VAL A 274 -5.58 -25.39 -22.67
CA VAL A 274 -4.31 -24.65 -22.53
C VAL A 274 -3.18 -25.40 -23.22
N LEU A 275 -3.04 -26.70 -22.96
CA LEU A 275 -2.01 -27.54 -23.60
C LEU A 275 -2.16 -27.63 -25.12
N SER A 276 -3.37 -27.40 -25.65
CA SER A 276 -3.65 -27.37 -27.09
C SER A 276 -3.35 -26.03 -27.78
N LEU A 277 -3.01 -24.97 -27.02
CA LEU A 277 -2.76 -23.65 -27.59
C LEU A 277 -1.47 -23.63 -28.44
N PRO A 278 -1.47 -22.99 -29.62
CA PRO A 278 -0.40 -23.08 -30.60
C PRO A 278 0.75 -22.10 -30.30
N PHE A 279 1.26 -22.06 -29.08
CA PHE A 279 2.35 -21.15 -28.67
C PHE A 279 3.75 -21.75 -28.90
N GLY A 280 3.98 -22.41 -30.04
CA GLY A 280 5.29 -22.96 -30.41
C GLY A 280 6.01 -22.09 -31.45
N THR A 281 7.20 -21.58 -31.12
CA THR A 281 8.09 -20.93 -32.09
C THR A 281 8.83 -21.99 -32.91
N SER A 282 8.30 -22.38 -34.07
CA SER A 282 9.09 -23.08 -35.09
C SER A 282 8.57 -22.74 -36.48
N SER A 283 9.33 -21.90 -37.19
CA SER A 283 9.25 -21.80 -38.63
C SER A 283 9.62 -23.17 -39.22
N SER A 284 8.65 -23.83 -39.86
CA SER A 284 8.73 -25.03 -40.74
C SER A 284 8.04 -26.30 -40.20
N VAL A 285 6.98 -26.71 -40.91
CA VAL A 285 6.40 -28.08 -41.06
C VAL A 285 5.48 -28.66 -39.95
N ILE A 286 4.17 -28.48 -40.17
CA ILE A 286 3.02 -29.42 -40.10
C ILE A 286 2.62 -30.12 -38.78
N PHE A 287 3.40 -30.17 -37.70
CA PHE A 287 2.85 -30.56 -36.38
C PHE A 287 3.41 -29.66 -35.26
N ALA A 288 2.69 -28.56 -35.01
CA ALA A 288 3.07 -27.49 -34.10
C ALA A 288 3.15 -27.98 -32.64
N SER A 289 4.25 -27.66 -31.97
CA SER A 289 4.48 -27.93 -30.55
C SER A 289 3.46 -27.19 -29.66
N SER A 290 2.93 -27.94 -28.70
CA SER A 290 2.09 -27.52 -27.58
C SER A 290 2.83 -26.56 -26.63
N VAL A 291 2.07 -25.85 -25.79
CA VAL A 291 2.59 -25.19 -24.58
C VAL A 291 3.61 -26.11 -23.90
N THR A 292 4.80 -25.58 -23.60
CA THR A 292 5.95 -26.38 -23.13
C THR A 292 5.88 -26.69 -21.64
N HIS A 293 5.10 -25.90 -20.89
CA HIS A 293 5.10 -25.92 -19.42
C HIS A 293 3.69 -25.96 -18.82
N THR A 294 3.51 -26.73 -17.76
CA THR A 294 2.27 -26.75 -16.96
C THR A 294 2.23 -25.56 -16.00
N GLU A 295 1.04 -25.04 -15.69
CA GLU A 295 0.90 -23.95 -14.72
C GLU A 295 1.49 -24.33 -13.35
N PRO A 296 2.37 -23.50 -12.77
CA PRO A 296 2.84 -23.68 -11.41
C PRO A 296 1.70 -23.55 -10.39
N ALA A 297 1.85 -24.18 -9.23
CA ALA A 297 0.82 -24.13 -8.16
C ALA A 297 0.51 -22.70 -7.68
N ASN A 298 1.46 -21.77 -7.79
CA ASN A 298 1.28 -20.36 -7.41
C ASN A 298 0.74 -19.49 -8.56
N ALA A 299 0.33 -20.08 -9.69
CA ALA A 299 -0.26 -19.33 -10.80
C ALA A 299 -1.55 -18.63 -10.36
N LEU A 300 -1.66 -17.35 -10.66
CA LEU A 300 -2.86 -16.57 -10.38
C LEU A 300 -4.00 -16.97 -11.31
N SER A 301 -5.24 -16.88 -10.82
CA SER A 301 -6.42 -17.03 -11.68
C SER A 301 -6.61 -15.82 -12.60
N ILE A 302 -7.39 -16.00 -13.68
CA ILE A 302 -7.75 -14.92 -14.60
C ILE A 302 -8.36 -13.71 -13.87
N PRO A 303 -9.30 -13.88 -12.91
CA PRO A 303 -9.82 -12.76 -12.14
C PRO A 303 -8.74 -11.98 -11.37
N THR A 304 -7.76 -12.67 -10.80
CA THR A 304 -6.66 -12.01 -10.08
C THR A 304 -5.73 -11.29 -11.04
N TRP A 305 -5.37 -11.89 -12.18
CA TRP A 305 -4.61 -11.19 -13.22
C TRP A 305 -5.36 -9.97 -13.78
N ALA A 306 -6.68 -10.08 -13.93
CA ALA A 306 -7.53 -8.99 -14.36
C ALA A 306 -7.43 -7.81 -13.39
N ILE A 307 -7.48 -8.07 -12.08
CA ILE A 307 -7.32 -7.01 -11.07
C ILE A 307 -5.94 -6.34 -11.15
N HIS A 308 -4.86 -7.11 -11.34
CA HIS A 308 -3.51 -6.55 -11.46
C HIS A 308 -3.39 -5.63 -12.68
N PHE A 309 -3.84 -6.10 -13.85
CA PHE A 309 -3.81 -5.29 -15.07
C PHE A 309 -4.74 -4.08 -14.98
N SER A 310 -5.98 -4.27 -14.52
CA SER A 310 -6.95 -3.18 -14.31
C SER A 310 -6.36 -2.12 -13.38
N SER A 311 -5.80 -2.52 -12.24
CA SER A 311 -5.18 -1.60 -11.28
C SER A 311 -4.06 -0.77 -11.92
N VAL A 312 -3.16 -1.37 -12.71
CA VAL A 312 -2.08 -0.65 -13.39
C VAL A 312 -2.64 0.31 -14.45
N PHE A 313 -3.57 -0.16 -15.29
CA PHE A 313 -4.14 0.65 -16.37
C PHE A 313 -4.98 1.82 -15.86
N GLU A 314 -5.82 1.56 -14.86
CA GLU A 314 -6.65 2.58 -14.22
C GLU A 314 -5.81 3.62 -13.49
N PHE A 315 -4.69 3.21 -12.87
CA PHE A 315 -3.77 4.14 -12.23
C PHE A 315 -3.06 5.04 -13.25
N VAL A 316 -2.59 4.49 -14.37
CA VAL A 316 -2.02 5.29 -15.47
C VAL A 316 -3.07 6.21 -16.10
N PHE A 317 -4.31 5.76 -16.18
CA PHE A 317 -5.41 6.60 -16.63
C PHE A 317 -5.75 7.70 -15.62
N ALA A 318 -5.75 7.41 -14.32
CA ALA A 318 -5.90 8.41 -13.26
C ALA A 318 -4.80 9.47 -13.35
N MET A 319 -3.56 9.07 -13.61
CA MET A 319 -2.43 9.97 -13.86
C MET A 319 -2.68 10.91 -15.05
N ASP A 320 -3.24 10.42 -16.16
CA ASP A 320 -3.59 11.23 -17.34
C ASP A 320 -4.70 12.24 -17.02
N VAL A 321 -5.75 11.77 -16.35
CA VAL A 321 -6.88 12.59 -15.94
C VAL A 321 -6.42 13.69 -14.97
N ILE A 322 -5.55 13.37 -14.01
CA ILE A 322 -4.96 14.33 -13.05
C ILE A 322 -4.03 15.32 -13.75
N TRP A 323 -3.25 14.87 -14.75
CA TRP A 323 -2.41 15.77 -15.54
C TRP A 323 -3.25 16.85 -16.20
N ARG A 324 -4.37 16.44 -16.83
CA ARG A 324 -5.34 17.32 -17.51
C ARG A 324 -6.18 18.17 -16.54
N PHE A 325 -6.24 17.76 -15.28
CA PHE A 325 -6.94 18.51 -14.25
C PHE A 325 -6.22 19.82 -13.89
N ALA A 326 -4.95 19.95 -14.25
CA ALA A 326 -4.22 21.21 -14.20
C ALA A 326 -4.92 22.30 -15.02
N GLU A 327 -5.36 21.98 -16.23
CA GLU A 327 -6.10 22.91 -17.10
C GLU A 327 -7.50 23.19 -16.55
N ALA A 328 -8.18 22.17 -16.01
CA ALA A 328 -9.52 22.31 -15.43
C ALA A 328 -9.56 23.27 -14.24
N THR A 329 -8.47 23.32 -13.46
CA THR A 329 -8.34 24.20 -12.29
C THR A 329 -7.57 25.48 -12.58
N GLY A 330 -6.84 25.56 -13.69
CA GLY A 330 -5.89 26.64 -13.99
C GLY A 330 -4.62 26.57 -13.13
N ASN A 331 -4.33 25.43 -12.49
CA ASN A 331 -3.19 25.25 -11.59
C ASN A 331 -2.23 24.16 -12.11
N SER A 332 -1.09 24.58 -12.66
CA SER A 332 -0.08 23.67 -13.24
C SER A 332 0.55 22.72 -12.22
N LYS A 333 0.43 22.97 -10.91
CA LYS A 333 1.00 22.12 -9.86
C LYS A 333 0.34 20.73 -9.80
N TRP A 334 -0.86 20.55 -10.37
CA TRP A 334 -1.48 19.24 -10.58
C TRP A 334 -0.65 18.31 -11.48
N LYS A 335 0.07 18.85 -12.48
CA LYS A 335 1.03 18.05 -13.27
C LYS A 335 2.15 17.49 -12.39
N GLY A 336 2.54 18.24 -11.36
CA GLY A 336 3.48 17.79 -10.34
C GLY A 336 2.96 16.62 -9.50
N LEU A 337 1.65 16.48 -9.31
CA LEU A 337 1.05 15.30 -8.67
C LEU A 337 1.20 14.06 -9.55
N THR A 338 0.95 14.18 -10.86
CA THR A 338 1.19 13.08 -11.81
C THR A 338 2.63 12.59 -11.77
N TRP A 339 3.61 13.50 -11.71
CA TRP A 339 5.02 13.13 -11.50
C TRP A 339 5.23 12.41 -10.16
N GLY A 340 4.60 12.89 -9.10
CA GLY A 340 4.66 12.26 -7.78
C GLY A 340 4.02 10.86 -7.72
N MET A 341 3.15 10.51 -8.67
CA MET A 341 2.52 9.19 -8.77
C MET A 341 3.39 8.15 -9.48
N ILE A 342 4.46 8.54 -10.21
CA ILE A 342 5.32 7.60 -10.96
C ILE A 342 5.94 6.51 -10.07
N PRO A 343 6.47 6.79 -8.86
CA PRO A 343 6.97 5.73 -7.99
C PRO A 343 5.86 4.76 -7.55
N LEU A 344 4.63 5.23 -7.32
CA LEU A 344 3.50 4.33 -7.01
C LEU A 344 3.15 3.44 -8.20
N HIS A 345 3.25 3.95 -9.44
CA HIS A 345 3.14 3.12 -10.62
C HIS A 345 4.24 2.04 -10.66
N ALA A 346 5.50 2.40 -10.35
CA ALA A 346 6.59 1.44 -10.24
C ALA A 346 6.34 0.36 -9.16
N SER A 347 5.73 0.73 -8.04
CA SER A 347 5.29 -0.22 -7.01
C SER A 347 4.30 -1.25 -7.58
N GLY A 348 3.27 -0.83 -8.31
CA GLY A 348 2.35 -1.77 -8.98
C GLY A 348 3.03 -2.70 -9.97
N ILE A 349 4.01 -2.21 -10.75
CA ILE A 349 4.81 -3.05 -11.65
C ILE A 349 5.64 -4.09 -10.88
N CYS A 350 6.17 -3.76 -9.71
CA CYS A 350 6.88 -4.73 -8.86
C CYS A 350 5.98 -5.90 -8.45
N ALA A 351 4.75 -5.61 -8.03
CA ALA A 351 3.78 -6.65 -7.66
C ALA A 351 3.50 -7.60 -8.85
N CYS A 352 3.16 -7.03 -10.02
CA CYS A 352 2.93 -7.82 -11.23
C CYS A 352 4.17 -8.63 -11.64
N THR A 353 5.37 -8.06 -11.49
CA THR A 353 6.63 -8.74 -11.82
C THR A 353 6.88 -9.92 -10.88
N HIS A 354 6.62 -9.78 -9.57
CA HIS A 354 6.79 -10.89 -8.63
C HIS A 354 5.86 -12.07 -8.98
N HIS A 355 4.62 -11.76 -9.35
CA HIS A 355 3.63 -12.74 -9.80
C HIS A 355 3.95 -13.38 -11.15
N PHE A 356 4.51 -12.62 -12.08
CA PHE A 356 4.99 -13.15 -13.36
C PHE A 356 6.06 -14.25 -13.17
N PHE A 357 6.89 -14.16 -12.14
CA PHE A 357 7.86 -15.21 -11.79
C PHE A 357 7.31 -16.27 -10.83
N TYR A 358 6.01 -16.27 -10.52
CA TYR A 358 5.35 -17.18 -9.57
C TYR A 358 5.85 -17.08 -8.11
N ASN A 359 6.19 -15.86 -7.68
CA ASN A 359 6.54 -15.49 -6.31
C ASN A 359 7.73 -16.26 -5.69
N PRO A 360 8.87 -16.43 -6.38
CA PRO A 360 9.98 -17.23 -5.85
C PRO A 360 10.67 -16.47 -4.72
N THR A 361 11.19 -17.20 -3.74
CA THR A 361 11.86 -16.59 -2.58
C THR A 361 13.20 -15.94 -2.93
N SER A 362 13.81 -16.27 -4.06
CA SER A 362 15.05 -15.62 -4.54
C SER A 362 14.81 -14.21 -5.09
N LEU A 363 13.59 -13.90 -5.55
CA LEU A 363 13.22 -12.58 -6.06
C LEU A 363 12.49 -11.72 -5.02
N GLN A 364 12.67 -12.00 -3.72
CA GLN A 364 12.04 -11.22 -2.64
C GLN A 364 12.47 -9.74 -2.65
N PHE A 365 13.63 -9.41 -3.21
CA PHE A 365 14.04 -8.03 -3.42
C PHE A 365 13.03 -7.22 -4.27
N VAL A 366 12.25 -7.87 -5.13
CA VAL A 366 11.18 -7.21 -5.92
C VAL A 366 10.05 -6.72 -5.01
N VAL A 367 9.71 -7.48 -3.97
CA VAL A 367 8.73 -7.09 -2.95
C VAL A 367 9.29 -5.96 -2.07
N GLU A 368 10.59 -5.99 -1.77
CA GLU A 368 11.26 -4.89 -1.06
C GLU A 368 11.28 -3.60 -1.90
N LEU A 369 11.51 -3.71 -3.21
CA LEU A 369 11.41 -2.59 -4.15
C LEU A 369 9.98 -2.06 -4.25
N GLN A 370 8.96 -2.93 -4.29
CA GLN A 370 7.55 -2.54 -4.23
C GLN A 370 7.28 -1.66 -3.00
N ALA A 371 7.74 -2.11 -1.82
CA ALA A 371 7.55 -1.37 -0.58
C ALA A 371 8.32 -0.04 -0.57
N PHE A 372 9.56 -0.04 -1.05
CA PHE A 372 10.38 1.16 -1.20
C PHE A 372 9.70 2.19 -2.11
N PHE A 373 9.21 1.77 -3.27
CA PHE A 373 8.51 2.64 -4.21
C PHE A 373 7.17 3.15 -3.69
N THR A 374 6.50 2.36 -2.84
CA THR A 374 5.29 2.80 -2.13
C THR A 374 5.61 3.92 -1.15
N LEU A 375 6.66 3.75 -0.33
CA LEU A 375 7.12 4.79 0.59
C LEU A 375 7.56 6.05 -0.17
N LEU A 376 8.41 5.90 -1.18
CA LEU A 376 8.89 7.01 -2.00
C LEU A 376 7.72 7.72 -2.70
N GLY A 377 6.80 6.95 -3.27
CA GLY A 377 5.60 7.44 -3.94
C GLY A 377 4.70 8.23 -3.01
N ASN A 378 4.44 7.73 -1.81
CA ASN A 378 3.65 8.42 -0.80
C ASN A 378 4.31 9.74 -0.38
N ILE A 379 5.64 9.77 -0.25
CA ILE A 379 6.40 11.00 0.01
C ILE A 379 6.24 11.99 -1.15
N THR A 380 6.40 11.55 -2.40
CA THR A 380 6.35 12.44 -3.57
C THR A 380 4.95 12.99 -3.82
N VAL A 381 3.89 12.20 -3.64
CA VAL A 381 2.51 12.72 -3.74
C VAL A 381 2.19 13.65 -2.56
N ALA A 382 2.71 13.41 -1.36
CA ALA A 382 2.54 14.32 -0.23
C ALA A 382 3.17 15.70 -0.48
N ILE A 383 4.39 15.72 -1.02
CA ILE A 383 5.07 16.95 -1.43
C ILE A 383 4.27 17.65 -2.54
N ALA A 384 3.76 16.90 -3.52
CA ALA A 384 2.95 17.47 -4.60
C ALA A 384 1.64 18.08 -4.08
N ALA A 385 0.90 17.37 -3.22
CA ALA A 385 -0.32 17.87 -2.61
C ALA A 385 -0.06 19.10 -1.73
N TYR A 386 1.06 19.14 -1.00
CA TYR A 386 1.48 20.32 -0.26
C TYR A 386 1.72 21.54 -1.17
N ARG A 387 2.40 21.34 -2.31
CA ARG A 387 2.63 22.41 -3.31
C ARG A 387 1.32 22.94 -3.88
N ILE A 388 0.37 22.05 -4.18
CA ILE A 388 -0.97 22.41 -4.63
C ILE A 388 -1.68 23.21 -3.53
N ALA A 389 -1.68 22.72 -2.28
CA ALA A 389 -2.31 23.37 -1.14
C ALA A 389 -1.78 24.80 -0.92
N ILE A 390 -0.46 25.01 -0.88
CA ILE A 390 0.12 26.34 -0.71
C ILE A 390 -0.25 27.26 -1.87
N SER A 391 -0.19 26.77 -3.11
CA SER A 391 -0.55 27.59 -4.28
C SER A 391 -2.00 28.08 -4.25
N ASN A 392 -2.87 27.39 -3.50
CA ASN A 392 -4.28 27.72 -3.31
C ASN A 392 -4.56 28.41 -1.96
N GLY A 393 -3.53 28.88 -1.25
CA GLY A 393 -3.68 29.66 -0.02
C GLY A 393 -3.61 28.88 1.30
N TRP A 394 -3.15 27.62 1.29
CA TRP A 394 -2.90 26.89 2.53
C TRP A 394 -1.79 27.56 3.35
N THR A 395 -2.02 27.71 4.65
CA THR A 395 -1.04 28.27 5.61
C THR A 395 -1.03 27.44 6.90
N LEU A 396 -0.03 27.68 7.77
CA LEU A 396 0.04 27.05 9.09
C LEU A 396 -1.21 27.31 9.97
N ARG A 397 -2.01 28.34 9.68
CA ARG A 397 -3.27 28.61 10.39
C ARG A 397 -4.29 27.50 10.18
N GLU A 398 -4.24 26.79 9.07
CA GLU A 398 -5.14 25.67 8.75
C GLU A 398 -4.88 24.44 9.63
N LEU A 399 -3.73 24.37 10.32
CA LEU A 399 -3.47 23.33 11.33
C LEU A 399 -4.27 23.55 12.63
N ASN A 400 -4.83 24.74 12.84
CA ASN A 400 -5.58 25.03 14.05
C ASN A 400 -6.94 24.31 14.04
N PRO A 401 -7.19 23.34 14.96
CA PRO A 401 -8.46 22.60 15.01
C PRO A 401 -9.65 23.49 15.43
N LEU A 402 -9.40 24.68 15.98
CA LEU A 402 -10.40 25.66 16.42
C LEU A 402 -10.15 27.02 15.74
N PRO A 403 -10.47 27.17 14.44
CA PRO A 403 -10.23 28.42 13.73
C PRO A 403 -11.08 29.56 14.33
N ARG A 404 -10.42 30.68 14.67
CA ARG A 404 -11.07 31.81 15.38
C ARG A 404 -12.09 32.59 14.53
N SER A 405 -12.10 32.42 13.20
CA SER A 405 -13.14 32.93 12.28
C SER A 405 -12.78 32.54 10.83
N ARG A 406 -13.71 31.92 10.08
CA ARG A 406 -13.56 31.72 8.61
C ARG A 406 -13.89 32.98 7.80
N ILE A 407 -14.40 34.02 8.45
CA ILE A 407 -14.98 35.23 7.84
C ILE A 407 -13.90 36.30 7.61
N GLY A 408 -12.62 35.97 7.79
CA GLY A 408 -11.51 36.84 7.42
C GLY A 408 -11.32 36.90 5.90
N PRO A 409 -10.68 37.96 5.36
CA PRO A 409 -10.47 38.12 3.91
C PRO A 409 -9.79 36.91 3.25
N GLU A 410 -8.78 36.33 3.91
CA GLU A 410 -8.08 35.13 3.43
C GLU A 410 -9.01 33.91 3.35
N GLY A 411 -9.86 33.71 4.37
CA GLY A 411 -10.80 32.59 4.41
C GLY A 411 -11.87 32.68 3.33
N ILE A 412 -12.39 33.90 3.11
CA ILE A 412 -13.36 34.19 2.04
C ILE A 412 -12.74 33.94 0.68
N ALA A 413 -11.50 34.36 0.44
CA ALA A 413 -10.80 34.12 -0.83
C ALA A 413 -10.62 32.62 -1.12
N ILE A 414 -10.29 31.82 -0.09
CA ILE A 414 -10.19 30.37 -0.24
C ILE A 414 -11.56 29.75 -0.53
N ASP A 415 -12.62 30.22 0.12
CA ASP A 415 -13.98 29.71 -0.10
C ASP A 415 -14.51 30.11 -1.50
N GLU A 416 -14.17 31.31 -1.99
CA GLU A 416 -14.47 31.75 -3.34
C GLU A 416 -13.72 30.90 -4.39
N LEU A 417 -12.43 30.64 -4.15
CA LEU A 417 -11.65 29.73 -4.98
C LEU A 417 -12.27 28.32 -4.97
N ALA A 418 -12.65 27.80 -3.80
CA ALA A 418 -13.27 26.49 -3.67
C ALA A 418 -14.59 26.35 -4.44
N MET A 419 -15.36 27.44 -4.59
CA MET A 419 -16.61 27.47 -5.35
C MET A 419 -16.42 27.77 -6.84
N SER A 420 -15.21 28.12 -7.29
CA SER A 420 -14.98 28.44 -8.70
C SER A 420 -15.27 27.23 -9.61
N PRO A 421 -15.94 27.44 -10.76
CA PRO A 421 -16.28 26.35 -11.68
C PRO A 421 -15.04 25.82 -12.39
N TYR A 422 -15.04 24.53 -12.73
CA TYR A 422 -13.96 23.93 -13.52
C TYR A 422 -14.04 24.39 -14.97
N VAL A 423 -12.88 24.48 -15.63
CA VAL A 423 -12.81 24.63 -17.08
C VAL A 423 -13.19 23.29 -17.70
N VAL A 424 -14.39 23.23 -18.27
CA VAL A 424 -14.94 22.00 -18.83
C VAL A 424 -14.35 21.74 -20.21
N SER A 425 -13.79 20.55 -20.40
CA SER A 425 -13.30 20.08 -21.69
C SER A 425 -14.32 19.16 -22.34
N THR A 426 -14.48 19.25 -23.66
CA THR A 426 -15.30 18.30 -24.43
C THR A 426 -14.62 16.95 -24.46
N SER A 427 -15.29 15.90 -23.97
CA SER A 427 -14.81 14.53 -24.13
C SER A 427 -15.34 13.93 -25.43
N ASN A 428 -14.43 13.42 -26.27
CA ASN A 428 -14.80 12.74 -27.52
C ASN A 428 -15.35 11.33 -27.30
N GLU A 429 -15.25 10.78 -26.08
CA GLU A 429 -15.64 9.40 -25.76
C GLU A 429 -16.61 9.32 -24.58
N SER A 430 -17.58 8.42 -24.65
CA SER A 430 -18.50 8.14 -23.54
C SER A 430 -17.85 7.31 -22.43
N GLU A 431 -18.39 7.36 -21.20
CA GLU A 431 -17.95 6.51 -20.07
C GLU A 431 -18.01 5.02 -20.43
N LEU A 432 -19.07 4.60 -21.14
CA LEU A 432 -19.27 3.20 -21.51
C LEU A 432 -18.23 2.71 -22.52
N GLN A 433 -17.86 3.54 -23.51
CA GLN A 433 -16.81 3.21 -24.47
C GLN A 433 -15.45 3.07 -23.79
N LEU A 434 -15.14 3.99 -22.88
CA LEU A 434 -13.89 3.95 -22.11
C LEU A 434 -13.83 2.70 -21.22
N ALA A 435 -14.90 2.42 -20.47
CA ALA A 435 -15.01 1.22 -19.63
C ALA A 435 -14.89 -0.06 -20.47
N GLY A 436 -15.54 -0.11 -21.64
CA GLY A 436 -15.44 -1.23 -22.57
C GLY A 436 -14.03 -1.47 -23.10
N LYS A 437 -13.32 -0.40 -23.49
CA LYS A 437 -11.91 -0.49 -23.94
C LYS A 437 -10.99 -0.98 -22.82
N LEU A 438 -11.14 -0.41 -21.62
CA LEU A 438 -10.34 -0.79 -20.47
C LEU A 438 -10.59 -2.24 -20.04
N LEU A 439 -11.86 -2.67 -20.03
CA LEU A 439 -12.23 -4.06 -19.75
C LEU A 439 -11.66 -5.01 -20.80
N ALA A 440 -11.81 -4.69 -22.09
CA ALA A 440 -11.27 -5.50 -23.17
C ALA A 440 -9.74 -5.63 -23.09
N LEU A 441 -9.04 -4.51 -22.84
CA LEU A 441 -7.59 -4.51 -22.65
C LEU A 441 -7.17 -5.34 -21.44
N THR A 442 -7.87 -5.17 -20.31
CA THR A 442 -7.61 -5.92 -19.07
C THR A 442 -7.77 -7.42 -19.29
N ILE A 443 -8.88 -7.85 -19.90
CA ILE A 443 -9.13 -9.26 -20.22
C ILE A 443 -8.04 -9.77 -21.17
N ALA A 444 -7.79 -9.08 -22.29
CA ALA A 444 -6.80 -9.52 -23.26
C ALA A 444 -5.41 -9.68 -22.64
N CYS A 445 -4.95 -8.72 -21.84
CA CYS A 445 -3.66 -8.79 -21.16
C CYS A 445 -3.61 -9.89 -20.10
N SER A 446 -4.71 -10.15 -19.38
CA SER A 446 -4.78 -11.22 -18.37
C SER A 446 -4.62 -12.60 -18.98
N TYR A 447 -5.31 -12.86 -20.09
CA TYR A 447 -5.18 -14.13 -20.83
C TYR A 447 -3.80 -14.25 -21.49
N LEU A 448 -3.32 -13.17 -22.10
CA LEU A 448 -2.01 -13.15 -22.74
C LEU A 448 -0.90 -13.44 -21.73
N LEU A 449 -0.97 -12.86 -20.53
CA LEU A 449 0.04 -13.09 -19.51
C LEU A 449 -0.07 -14.51 -18.96
N LYS A 450 -1.24 -14.89 -18.41
CA LYS A 450 -1.44 -16.20 -17.75
C LYS A 450 -1.07 -17.39 -18.63
N TYR A 451 -1.45 -17.37 -19.90
CA TYR A 451 -1.22 -18.51 -20.80
C TYR A 451 -0.05 -18.31 -21.75
N GLY A 452 0.27 -17.07 -22.13
CA GLY A 452 1.42 -16.79 -22.98
C GLY A 452 2.75 -16.96 -22.24
N GLU A 453 2.79 -16.75 -20.92
CA GLU A 453 3.98 -16.99 -20.11
C GLU A 453 4.41 -18.47 -20.09
N LEU A 454 3.46 -19.40 -20.23
CA LEU A 454 3.73 -20.85 -20.29
C LEU A 454 4.47 -21.29 -21.56
N ALA A 455 4.51 -20.42 -22.57
CA ALA A 455 5.29 -20.61 -23.79
C ALA A 455 6.74 -20.10 -23.67
N LEU A 456 7.09 -19.50 -22.54
CA LEU A 456 8.39 -18.87 -22.30
C LEU A 456 9.12 -19.58 -21.15
N ASP A 457 10.44 -19.73 -21.27
CA ASP A 457 11.27 -20.23 -20.16
C ASP A 457 11.56 -19.14 -19.12
N LEU A 458 11.43 -17.87 -19.51
CA LEU A 458 11.79 -16.72 -18.68
C LEU A 458 11.01 -16.66 -17.34
N PRO A 459 9.67 -16.74 -17.31
CA PRO A 459 8.91 -16.63 -16.06
C PRO A 459 9.13 -17.83 -15.12
N LEU A 460 9.56 -18.98 -15.67
CA LEU A 460 9.82 -20.21 -14.91
C LEU A 460 11.26 -20.33 -14.40
N SER A 461 12.13 -19.42 -14.82
CA SER A 461 13.52 -19.34 -14.37
C SER A 461 13.72 -18.08 -13.53
N GLU A 462 14.29 -18.25 -12.34
CA GLU A 462 14.55 -17.15 -11.43
C GLU A 462 15.58 -16.18 -12.05
N ASN A 463 15.13 -15.02 -12.51
CA ASN A 463 15.97 -14.07 -13.24
C ASN A 463 15.86 -12.65 -12.68
N GLY A 464 16.74 -12.32 -11.74
CA GLY A 464 16.77 -10.99 -11.10
C GLY A 464 17.04 -9.84 -12.07
N ALA A 465 17.82 -10.07 -13.14
CA ALA A 465 18.11 -9.04 -14.14
C ALA A 465 16.88 -8.72 -15.00
N ALA A 466 16.14 -9.75 -15.43
CA ALA A 466 14.88 -9.57 -16.14
C ALA A 466 13.81 -8.92 -15.26
N ALA A 467 13.70 -9.35 -13.99
CA ALA A 467 12.80 -8.71 -13.02
C ALA A 467 13.12 -7.22 -12.85
N ALA A 468 14.40 -6.87 -12.66
CA ALA A 468 14.82 -5.47 -12.58
C ALA A 468 14.52 -4.69 -13.87
N ALA A 469 14.76 -5.29 -15.04
CA ALA A 469 14.46 -4.65 -16.33
C ALA A 469 12.97 -4.33 -16.50
N ILE A 470 12.07 -5.20 -16.05
CA ILE A 470 10.62 -4.96 -16.07
C ILE A 470 10.27 -3.83 -15.08
N VAL A 471 10.73 -3.95 -13.83
CA VAL A 471 10.45 -3.00 -12.73
C VAL A 471 10.89 -1.57 -13.05
N PHE A 472 12.06 -1.39 -13.65
CA PHE A 472 12.56 -0.06 -14.00
C PHE A 472 12.14 0.36 -15.41
N GLY A 473 12.04 -0.57 -16.36
CA GLY A 473 11.77 -0.28 -17.77
C GLY A 473 10.37 0.30 -17.99
N ILE A 474 9.33 -0.38 -17.50
CA ILE A 474 7.93 0.06 -17.73
C ILE A 474 7.68 1.46 -17.14
N PRO A 475 8.00 1.74 -15.86
CA PRO A 475 7.79 3.08 -15.31
C PRO A 475 8.68 4.15 -15.97
N SER A 476 9.88 3.79 -16.45
CA SER A 476 10.73 4.73 -17.20
C SER A 476 10.12 5.13 -18.54
N VAL A 477 9.47 4.20 -19.24
CA VAL A 477 8.71 4.51 -20.46
C VAL A 477 7.55 5.45 -20.12
N THR A 478 6.76 5.13 -19.09
CA THR A 478 5.67 6.01 -18.62
C THR A 478 6.19 7.41 -18.29
N ALA A 479 7.28 7.51 -17.52
CA ALA A 479 7.91 8.78 -17.18
C ALA A 479 8.40 9.55 -18.41
N TYR A 480 9.01 8.85 -19.37
CA TYR A 480 9.47 9.44 -20.63
C TYR A 480 8.31 10.01 -21.47
N LEU A 481 7.17 9.31 -21.51
CA LEU A 481 5.98 9.79 -22.21
C LEU A 481 5.43 11.09 -21.59
N TYR A 482 5.37 11.16 -20.25
CA TYR A 482 4.99 12.40 -19.56
C TYR A 482 6.03 13.51 -19.69
N TYR A 483 7.32 13.15 -19.74
CA TYR A 483 8.40 14.11 -19.98
C TYR A 483 8.23 14.78 -21.35
N LYS A 484 8.06 13.97 -22.40
CA LYS A 484 7.85 14.46 -23.77
C LYS A 484 6.60 15.32 -23.87
N ARG A 485 5.49 14.88 -23.27
CA ARG A 485 4.24 15.65 -23.21
C ARG A 485 4.42 17.00 -22.51
N GLY A 486 5.15 17.03 -21.39
CA GLY A 486 5.47 18.27 -20.67
C GLY A 486 6.24 19.28 -21.52
N LEU A 487 7.18 18.81 -22.35
CA LEU A 487 7.91 19.67 -23.30
C LEU A 487 7.00 20.25 -24.38
N GLU A 488 6.08 19.46 -24.92
CA GLU A 488 5.14 19.87 -25.97
C GLU A 488 4.11 20.90 -25.47
N GLU A 489 3.63 20.74 -24.23
CA GLU A 489 2.62 21.61 -23.64
C GLU A 489 3.17 22.91 -23.02
N GLY A 490 4.48 23.17 -23.13
CA GLY A 490 5.13 24.36 -22.53
C GLY A 490 5.01 24.42 -20.99
N GLY A 491 4.69 23.30 -20.35
CA GLY A 491 4.56 23.20 -18.90
C GLY A 491 5.92 23.23 -18.22
N GLU A 492 5.94 23.41 -16.88
CA GLU A 492 7.10 22.99 -16.10
C GLU A 492 7.37 21.52 -16.48
N GLY A 493 8.49 21.23 -17.18
CA GLY A 493 8.91 19.85 -17.48
C GLY A 493 9.16 19.07 -16.17
N LEU A 494 9.97 18.00 -16.19
CA LEU A 494 10.49 17.44 -14.93
C LEU A 494 11.42 18.48 -14.27
N THR A 495 10.84 19.49 -13.63
CA THR A 495 11.49 20.37 -12.69
C THR A 495 11.56 19.57 -11.41
N LEU A 496 12.66 18.81 -11.28
CA LEU A 496 13.12 18.40 -9.96
C LEU A 496 12.99 19.63 -9.07
N PRO A 497 12.36 19.52 -7.89
CA PRO A 497 12.03 20.72 -7.16
C PRO A 497 13.33 21.49 -6.93
N ASN A 498 13.37 22.75 -7.37
CA ASN A 498 14.51 23.59 -7.11
C ASN A 498 14.52 23.85 -5.61
N PHE A 499 15.28 23.03 -4.89
CA PHE A 499 15.41 23.08 -3.44
C PHE A 499 16.48 24.07 -2.96
N GLY A 500 16.82 25.05 -3.82
CA GLY A 500 17.70 26.17 -3.50
C GLY A 500 19.16 25.87 -3.80
N GLY A 501 19.69 26.58 -4.80
CA GLY A 501 21.11 26.56 -5.12
C GLY A 501 21.49 27.43 -6.32
N GLY A 502 21.36 28.76 -6.19
CA GLY A 502 22.20 29.73 -6.90
C GLY A 502 21.58 30.50 -8.07
N GLY A 503 21.72 31.83 -7.99
CA GLY A 503 21.74 32.73 -9.16
C GLY A 503 20.47 33.53 -9.38
N GLY A 504 20.54 34.84 -9.17
CA GLY A 504 19.43 35.77 -9.22
C GLY A 504 18.83 36.01 -10.61
N GLY A 505 17.57 36.43 -10.60
CA GLY A 505 16.80 36.88 -11.74
C GLY A 505 15.35 37.04 -11.31
N GLY A 506 14.91 38.29 -11.14
CA GLY A 506 13.60 38.62 -10.58
C GLY A 506 12.44 38.02 -11.36
N GLY A 507 11.51 37.45 -10.61
CA GLY A 507 10.20 37.02 -11.05
C GLY A 507 9.35 36.74 -9.81
N GLU A 508 8.38 37.61 -9.53
CA GLU A 508 7.44 37.46 -8.43
C GLU A 508 6.59 36.20 -8.62
N GLY A 509 6.52 35.36 -7.58
CA GLY A 509 5.57 34.25 -7.48
C GLY A 509 6.19 32.86 -7.43
N GLY A 510 6.33 32.30 -6.22
CA GLY A 510 6.55 30.86 -6.00
C GLY A 510 7.86 30.49 -5.30
N GLY A 511 8.10 31.01 -4.09
CA GLY A 511 9.25 30.59 -3.27
C GLY A 511 9.00 29.24 -2.62
N GLY A 512 9.74 28.19 -3.01
CA GLY A 512 9.85 26.97 -2.21
C GLY A 512 10.50 27.27 -0.85
N LEU A 513 10.22 26.44 0.16
CA LEU A 513 10.83 26.56 1.50
C LEU A 513 12.35 26.66 1.37
N SER A 514 12.89 27.82 1.73
CA SER A 514 14.30 28.14 1.55
C SER A 514 14.97 28.44 2.88
N MET A 515 16.30 28.35 2.91
CA MET A 515 17.07 28.82 4.07
C MET A 515 16.84 30.32 4.35
N ALA A 516 16.41 31.09 3.35
CA ALA A 516 16.05 32.49 3.55
C ALA A 516 14.81 32.63 4.44
N ASP A 517 13.86 31.70 4.37
CA ASP A 517 12.65 31.72 5.21
C ASP A 517 12.99 31.41 6.67
N VAL A 518 13.86 30.43 6.90
CA VAL A 518 14.39 30.13 8.24
C VAL A 518 15.12 31.35 8.81
N LYS A 519 15.94 32.04 7.99
CA LYS A 519 16.71 33.21 8.40
C LYS A 519 15.85 34.44 8.73
N LYS A 520 14.59 34.51 8.30
CA LYS A 520 13.66 35.59 8.71
C LYS A 520 13.43 35.63 10.23
N PHE A 521 13.61 34.49 10.91
CA PHE A 521 13.55 34.38 12.38
C PHE A 521 14.88 34.70 13.08
N GLY A 522 15.86 35.27 12.37
CA GLY A 522 17.13 35.71 12.93
C GLY A 522 17.92 34.58 13.62
N VAL A 523 18.40 34.86 14.84
CA VAL A 523 19.17 33.90 15.65
C VAL A 523 18.34 32.67 15.99
N SER A 524 17.05 32.85 16.31
CA SER A 524 16.11 31.78 16.67
C SER A 524 15.88 30.81 15.53
N GLY A 525 15.76 31.31 14.30
CA GLY A 525 15.69 30.47 13.10
C GLY A 525 16.97 29.65 12.86
N THR A 526 18.13 30.27 13.08
CA THR A 526 19.43 29.57 12.92
C THR A 526 19.58 28.45 13.95
N VAL A 527 19.24 28.71 15.22
CA VAL A 527 19.29 27.70 16.28
C VAL A 527 18.28 26.57 16.02
N ALA A 528 17.07 26.89 15.57
CA ALA A 528 16.08 25.88 15.20
C ALA A 528 16.54 24.98 14.04
N TYR A 529 17.22 25.55 13.04
CA TYR A 529 17.83 24.78 11.96
C TYR A 529 18.91 23.83 12.47
N VAL A 530 19.84 24.33 13.29
CA VAL A 530 20.90 23.49 13.88
C VAL A 530 20.31 22.35 14.71
N LEU A 531 19.31 22.62 15.55
CA LEU A 531 18.64 21.58 16.33
C LEU A 531 17.97 20.53 15.43
N THR A 532 17.34 20.96 14.34
CA THR A 532 16.67 20.07 13.39
C THR A 532 17.67 19.20 12.63
N GLU A 533 18.80 19.76 12.19
CA GLU A 533 19.87 19.01 11.54
C GLU A 533 20.54 18.01 12.51
N LEU A 534 20.82 18.44 13.74
CA LEU A 534 21.37 17.54 14.77
C LEU A 534 20.42 16.39 15.08
N ALA A 535 19.11 16.66 15.21
CA ALA A 535 18.11 15.63 15.42
C ALA A 535 18.02 14.67 14.22
N PHE A 536 18.07 15.20 12.99
CA PHE A 536 18.08 14.39 11.78
C PHE A 536 19.29 13.44 11.75
N TRP A 537 20.51 13.95 11.96
CA TRP A 537 21.72 13.13 11.92
C TRP A 537 21.83 12.16 13.11
N ALA A 538 21.31 12.53 14.29
CA ALA A 538 21.26 11.65 15.45
C ALA A 538 20.39 10.41 15.24
N VAL A 539 19.41 10.46 14.32
CA VAL A 539 18.58 9.31 13.94
C VAL A 539 19.12 8.64 12.67
N ALA A 540 19.43 9.43 11.64
CA ALA A 540 19.83 8.91 10.33
C ALA A 540 21.14 8.11 10.39
N PHE A 541 22.12 8.55 11.20
CA PHE A 541 23.40 7.86 11.30
C PHE A 541 23.26 6.49 11.97
N PRO A 542 22.65 6.32 13.17
CA PRO A 542 22.41 5.00 13.74
C PRO A 542 21.60 4.06 12.84
N VAL A 543 20.58 4.58 12.14
CA VAL A 543 19.78 3.78 11.21
C VAL A 543 20.63 3.28 10.05
N ALA A 544 21.41 4.15 9.41
CA ALA A 544 22.30 3.76 8.32
C ALA A 544 23.39 2.77 8.77
N SER A 545 23.98 3.01 9.95
CA SER A 545 24.96 2.12 10.56
C SER A 545 24.38 0.74 10.88
N THR A 546 23.15 0.68 11.39
CA THR A 546 22.45 -0.58 11.68
C THR A 546 22.07 -1.32 10.41
N ALA A 547 21.60 -0.60 9.38
CA ALA A 547 21.28 -1.18 8.08
C ALA A 547 22.53 -1.81 7.45
N LEU A 548 23.66 -1.10 7.48
CA LEU A 548 24.93 -1.62 6.99
C LEU A 548 25.35 -2.89 7.72
N TYR A 549 25.34 -2.88 9.06
CA TYR A 549 25.65 -4.07 9.88
C TYR A 549 24.73 -5.26 9.57
N ARG A 550 23.42 -5.01 9.35
CA ARG A 550 22.47 -6.07 8.97
C ARG A 550 22.75 -6.64 7.59
N THR A 551 23.23 -5.83 6.65
CA THR A 551 23.56 -6.28 5.30
C THR A 551 24.89 -7.00 5.19
N THR A 552 25.91 -6.59 5.96
CA THR A 552 27.26 -7.17 5.89
C THR A 552 27.49 -8.23 6.96
N GLY A 553 26.70 -8.23 8.04
CA GLY A 553 26.86 -9.15 9.19
C GLY A 553 28.00 -8.78 10.14
N HIS A 554 28.71 -7.67 9.88
CA HIS A 554 29.78 -7.15 10.72
C HIS A 554 29.91 -5.63 10.60
N TRP A 555 30.64 -5.02 11.54
CA TRP A 555 30.98 -3.60 11.42
C TRP A 555 32.00 -3.39 10.30
N PRO A 556 31.90 -2.29 9.52
CA PRO A 556 32.79 -2.08 8.38
C PRO A 556 34.24 -1.81 8.82
N ASP A 557 35.18 -2.57 8.27
CA ASP A 557 36.62 -2.31 8.36
C ASP A 557 37.08 -1.48 7.16
N VAL A 558 36.85 -0.17 7.27
CA VAL A 558 37.24 0.80 6.22
C VAL A 558 38.77 1.01 6.13
N ILE A 559 39.56 0.43 7.04
CA ILE A 559 41.00 0.61 7.08
C ILE A 559 41.69 -0.50 6.28
N ASN A 560 41.28 -1.76 6.50
CA ASN A 560 41.99 -2.91 5.96
C ASN A 560 41.25 -3.59 4.79
N ASP A 561 39.93 -3.39 4.66
CA ASP A 561 39.12 -4.10 3.67
C ASP A 561 38.66 -3.17 2.53
N ALA A 562 38.87 -3.59 1.28
CA ALA A 562 38.47 -2.82 0.09
C ALA A 562 37.00 -3.01 -0.29
N GLY A 563 36.43 -4.18 0.02
CA GLY A 563 35.00 -4.47 -0.13
C GLY A 563 34.17 -3.63 0.83
N ASP A 564 34.58 -3.52 2.10
CA ASP A 564 33.88 -2.70 3.09
C ASP A 564 33.91 -1.21 2.75
N ARG A 565 35.04 -0.72 2.25
CA ARG A 565 35.13 0.65 1.73
C ARG A 565 34.12 0.90 0.60
N THR A 566 33.97 -0.07 -0.30
CA THR A 566 33.00 0.02 -1.41
C THR A 566 31.56 -0.01 -0.91
N ALA A 567 31.24 -0.90 0.04
CA ALA A 567 29.92 -1.00 0.65
C ALA A 567 29.55 0.28 1.42
N VAL A 568 30.48 0.82 2.22
CA VAL A 568 30.30 2.10 2.93
C VAL A 568 30.09 3.25 1.95
N LEU A 569 30.86 3.32 0.86
CA LEU A 569 30.69 4.36 -0.17
C LEU A 569 29.32 4.28 -0.86
N ALA A 570 28.84 3.06 -1.16
CA ALA A 570 27.51 2.86 -1.73
C ALA A 570 26.40 3.28 -0.75
N PHE A 571 26.56 2.99 0.55
CA PHE A 571 25.64 3.42 1.60
C PHE A 571 25.69 4.93 1.82
N ILE A 572 26.86 5.56 1.79
CA ILE A 572 27.02 7.02 1.86
C ILE A 572 26.35 7.66 0.64
N PHE A 573 26.56 7.13 -0.56
CA PHE A 573 25.92 7.65 -1.76
C PHE A 573 24.40 7.57 -1.66
N THR A 574 23.86 6.42 -1.26
CA THR A 574 22.41 6.22 -1.07
C THR A 574 21.87 7.14 0.03
N GLY A 575 22.51 7.13 1.20
CA GLY A 575 22.14 7.96 2.36
C GLY A 575 22.22 9.45 2.08
N ALA A 576 23.23 9.92 1.34
CA ALA A 576 23.36 11.32 0.94
C ALA A 576 22.22 11.74 0.00
N ASN A 577 21.79 10.89 -0.92
CA ASN A 577 20.66 11.18 -1.79
C ASN A 577 19.32 11.18 -1.03
N ILE A 578 19.13 10.27 -0.05
CA ILE A 578 17.97 10.30 0.86
C ILE A 578 17.98 11.58 1.70
N ALA A 579 19.12 11.96 2.29
CA ALA A 579 19.25 13.19 3.06
C ALA A 579 18.92 14.43 2.21
N ARG A 580 19.37 14.47 0.94
CA ARG A 580 19.00 15.53 -0.02
C ARG A 580 17.50 15.58 -0.28
N LEU A 581 16.84 14.43 -0.45
CA LEU A 581 15.39 14.37 -0.63
C LEU A 581 14.63 14.93 0.59
N LEU A 582 15.18 14.77 1.79
CA LEU A 582 14.58 15.22 3.04
C LEU A 582 14.90 16.68 3.42
N VAL A 583 15.67 17.43 2.61
CA VAL A 583 15.96 18.87 2.84
C VAL A 583 14.70 19.70 3.13
N PRO A 584 13.59 19.60 2.37
CA PRO A 584 12.41 20.46 2.60
C PRO A 584 11.70 20.14 3.91
N LEU A 585 11.67 18.86 4.30
CA LEU A 585 11.13 18.43 5.57
C LEU A 585 11.97 19.01 6.72
N ARG A 586 13.30 18.97 6.60
CA ARG A 586 14.23 19.55 7.59
C ARG A 586 14.08 21.07 7.68
N LEU A 587 13.97 21.78 6.56
CA LEU A 587 13.74 23.23 6.55
C LEU A 587 12.37 23.60 7.11
N GLY A 588 11.32 22.83 6.79
CA GLY A 588 9.97 23.01 7.33
C GLY A 588 9.91 22.77 8.84
N ALA A 589 10.56 21.73 9.34
CA ALA A 589 10.67 21.46 10.78
C ALA A 589 11.45 22.57 11.51
N ALA A 590 12.54 23.06 10.92
CA ALA A 590 13.28 24.21 11.45
C ALA A 590 12.43 25.48 11.52
N LEU A 591 11.64 25.76 10.49
CA LEU A 591 10.69 26.88 10.45
C LEU A 591 9.60 26.76 11.53
N ALA A 592 9.04 25.57 11.72
CA ALA A 592 8.03 25.32 12.74
C ALA A 592 8.60 25.44 14.17
N LEU A 593 9.88 25.08 14.35
CA LEU A 593 10.56 25.12 15.63
C LEU A 593 11.08 26.53 15.99
N ALA A 594 11.30 27.41 15.01
CA ALA A 594 11.88 28.74 15.20
C ALA A 594 11.13 29.63 16.21
N PRO A 595 9.78 29.74 16.22
CA PRO A 595 9.05 30.51 17.23
C PRO A 595 9.25 29.98 18.65
N TRP A 596 9.24 28.66 18.82
CA TRP A 596 9.45 28.04 20.12
C TRP A 596 10.86 28.29 20.65
N VAL A 597 11.88 28.21 19.78
CA VAL A 597 13.27 28.52 20.12
C VAL A 597 13.43 29.97 20.53
N ASP A 598 12.74 30.89 19.87
CA ASP A 598 12.75 32.30 20.24
C ASP A 598 12.22 32.50 21.66
N GLU A 599 11.06 31.93 21.96
CA GLU A 599 10.39 32.08 23.26
C GLU A 599 11.11 31.35 24.41
N ASN A 600 11.72 30.20 24.15
CA ASN A 600 12.19 29.27 25.20
C ASN A 600 13.71 29.13 25.30
N ILE A 601 14.47 29.49 24.27
CA ILE A 601 15.94 29.42 24.27
C ILE A 601 16.53 30.82 24.26
N ILE A 602 16.14 31.65 23.28
CA ILE A 602 16.76 32.97 23.09
C ILE A 602 16.25 33.98 24.12
N ASN A 603 14.93 34.15 24.24
CA ASN A 603 14.32 35.16 25.12
C ASN A 603 13.97 34.63 26.53
N ARG A 604 14.49 33.45 26.90
CA ARG A 604 14.21 32.80 28.19
C ARG A 604 14.56 33.67 29.41
N ALA A 605 15.59 34.51 29.30
CA ALA A 605 16.06 35.37 30.38
C ALA A 605 15.25 36.68 30.56
N GLY A 606 14.43 37.08 29.58
CA GLY A 606 13.62 38.30 29.68
C GLY A 606 12.40 38.16 30.60
N LYS A 607 11.96 36.92 30.87
CA LYS A 607 10.76 36.64 31.70
C LYS A 607 11.04 36.51 33.19
N SER A 608 12.29 36.49 33.64
CA SER A 608 12.62 36.46 35.07
C SER A 608 12.64 37.84 35.74
N GLY A 609 12.37 38.92 35.00
CA GLY A 609 12.41 40.30 35.48
C GLY A 609 11.05 40.96 35.76
N GLU A 610 9.94 40.36 35.33
CA GLU A 610 8.58 40.85 35.62
C GLU A 610 7.86 39.83 36.51
N GLN A 611 7.97 40.03 37.83
CA GLN A 611 6.97 39.56 38.78
C GLN A 611 5.84 40.60 38.89
N PRO A 612 4.59 40.16 39.17
CA PRO A 612 3.37 40.95 38.99
C PRO A 612 3.30 42.27 39.76
#